data_AF-A0AAV4PUQ3-F1
#
_entry.id   AF-A0AAV4PUQ3-F1
#
_cell.length_a   1.000
_cell.length_b   1.000
_cell.length_c   1.000
_cell.angle_alpha   90.00
_cell.angle_beta   90.00
_cell.angle_gamma   90.00
#
_symmetry.space_group_name_H-M   'P 1'
#
loop_
_entity.id
_entity.type
_entity.pdbx_description
1 polymer ?
#
loop_
_entity_poly.entity_id
_entity_poly.type
_entity_poly.pdbx_seq_one_letter_code
_entity_poly.pdbx_strand_id
1 'polypeptide(L)'
;MVVAFAFYFNYSQLELQVSERQLSKQHLSKPVDISLLKTEHYSDPTYKNLTITSVAAVAGIKINTMLQEMNFTKNDKLSYEDILKYVKDNLLSDFKMKVSPWNLAAGWVKPREIHSENTPELGYVLKAMVTNQIIHAGVSYKGTQLKMMIKLSGGQEVIFKPQKYAREFIVTGSPYAGADRHNGEIAAFHLNRLLGLCRCPLTVGRIVNLRTEVLPVASESLSKTFLQKKITLVSMVKKYRLKKLRSPWQRTYKDTVTARWEQDFNYCDQIRKINIYKKGNRLLDLIDAAVFDYLIGNADRHHYEVFADFPDSVVILLDNGKSFGNPYWDELTILAPLYQCCRLRRTTYERLWTFVGHLGQSLKVLLNSDQLAPVLSQAHYESLDRRLRTVLATIEVCLNENGEEKVLVDIL
;
A
#
# COMPACT_ATOMS: atom_id res chain seq x y z
N MET A 1 -13.54 -9.18 -16.76
CA MET A 1 -12.47 -8.16 -16.69
C MET A 1 -11.60 -8.47 -15.47
N VAL A 2 -10.28 -8.57 -15.61
CA VAL A 2 -9.33 -9.03 -14.55
C VAL A 2 -7.96 -8.34 -14.71
N VAL A 3 -6.97 -8.61 -13.82
CA VAL A 3 -5.66 -7.94 -13.73
C VAL A 3 -4.53 -8.95 -13.54
N ALA A 4 -3.37 -8.69 -14.16
CA ALA A 4 -2.16 -9.52 -14.11
C ALA A 4 -0.99 -8.78 -13.43
N PHE A 5 -0.30 -9.45 -12.52
CA PHE A 5 0.69 -8.87 -11.61
C PHE A 5 2.02 -9.62 -11.75
N ALA A 6 3.06 -9.02 -12.33
CA ALA A 6 4.35 -9.67 -12.43
C ALA A 6 5.12 -9.54 -11.11
N PHE A 7 4.81 -10.46 -10.19
CA PHE A 7 5.70 -10.78 -9.09
C PHE A 7 6.92 -11.51 -9.65
N TYR A 8 8.06 -10.85 -9.59
CA TYR A 8 9.28 -11.58 -9.26
C TYR A 8 9.28 -11.89 -7.74
N PHE A 9 10.01 -12.96 -7.37
CA PHE A 9 10.44 -13.33 -6.02
C PHE A 9 9.55 -14.24 -5.17
N ASN A 10 10.22 -14.93 -4.24
CA ASN A 10 9.73 -16.12 -3.53
C ASN A 10 9.38 -15.80 -2.08
N TYR A 11 8.23 -16.30 -1.62
CA TYR A 11 7.81 -16.26 -0.21
C TYR A 11 8.15 -17.59 0.48
N SER A 12 9.21 -17.59 1.30
CA SER A 12 9.44 -18.60 2.33
C SER A 12 9.49 -17.95 3.71
N GLN A 13 8.58 -18.34 4.59
CA GLN A 13 8.75 -18.11 6.03
C GLN A 13 9.74 -19.16 6.55
N LEU A 14 10.73 -18.74 7.33
CA LEU A 14 11.27 -19.64 8.35
C LEU A 14 10.22 -19.74 9.45
N GLU A 15 10.01 -20.95 9.95
CA GLU A 15 9.18 -21.17 11.12
C GLU A 15 9.89 -20.58 12.36
N LEU A 16 9.22 -19.68 13.06
CA LEU A 16 9.62 -19.28 14.39
C LEU A 16 8.98 -20.27 15.37
N GLN A 17 9.82 -21.07 16.04
CA GLN A 17 9.36 -21.89 17.15
C GLN A 17 8.78 -20.99 18.25
N VAL A 18 7.47 -21.04 18.43
CA VAL A 18 6.79 -20.42 19.56
C VAL A 18 6.89 -21.39 20.73
N SER A 19 7.70 -21.05 21.74
CA SER A 19 7.65 -21.75 23.02
C SER A 19 6.44 -21.27 23.81
N GLU A 20 5.46 -22.14 24.00
CA GLU A 20 4.33 -21.86 24.88
C GLU A 20 4.83 -21.74 26.33
N ARG A 21 4.45 -20.65 27.01
CA ARG A 21 4.45 -20.59 28.48
C ARG A 21 3.06 -20.20 28.97
N GLN A 22 2.63 -20.92 30.00
CA GLN A 22 1.24 -21.11 30.37
C GLN A 22 0.57 -19.81 30.86
N LEU A 23 -0.72 -19.65 30.54
CA LEU A 23 -1.59 -18.75 31.29
C LEU A 23 -1.97 -19.40 32.62
N SER A 24 -1.78 -18.69 33.73
CA SER A 24 -2.56 -18.91 34.95
C SER A 24 -3.88 -18.13 34.86
N LYS A 25 -4.96 -18.68 35.44
CA LYS A 25 -6.28 -18.04 35.52
C LYS A 25 -6.49 -17.46 36.91
N GLN A 26 -6.94 -16.21 37.00
CA GLN A 26 -7.70 -15.56 38.10
C GLN A 26 -7.82 -14.05 37.76
N HIS A 27 -8.82 -13.28 38.20
CA HIS A 27 -9.96 -13.55 39.08
C HIS A 27 -11.22 -12.75 38.66
N LEU A 28 -12.39 -13.30 38.96
CA LEU A 28 -13.74 -12.73 39.20
C LEU A 28 -14.23 -11.42 38.53
N SER A 29 -15.50 -11.46 38.10
CA SER A 29 -16.31 -10.34 37.64
C SER A 29 -17.09 -9.64 38.78
N LYS A 30 -17.57 -8.42 38.51
CA LYS A 30 -18.76 -7.80 39.14
C LYS A 30 -19.56 -7.02 38.07
N PRO A 31 -20.90 -6.97 38.15
CA PRO A 31 -21.73 -6.18 37.25
C PRO A 31 -21.73 -4.69 37.62
N VAL A 32 -22.11 -3.83 36.68
CA VAL A 32 -22.36 -2.40 36.89
C VAL A 32 -23.86 -2.15 36.82
N ASP A 33 -24.36 -1.28 37.71
CA ASP A 33 -25.78 -0.93 37.86
C ASP A 33 -26.27 -0.03 36.71
N ILE A 34 -27.54 -0.18 36.30
CA ILE A 34 -28.16 0.47 35.11
C ILE A 34 -29.38 1.32 35.53
N SER A 35 -29.37 1.86 36.75
CA SER A 35 -30.50 2.57 37.38
C SER A 35 -30.66 4.06 37.05
N LEU A 36 -29.79 4.65 36.21
CA LEU A 36 -29.79 6.09 35.88
C LEU A 36 -30.10 6.44 34.41
N LEU A 37 -30.69 5.51 33.64
CA LEU A 37 -31.25 5.84 32.32
C LEU A 37 -32.65 6.45 32.46
N LYS A 38 -32.73 7.79 32.43
CA LYS A 38 -33.96 8.54 32.13
C LYS A 38 -33.69 9.68 31.14
N THR A 39 -34.75 10.01 30.40
CA THR A 39 -34.85 11.03 29.33
C THR A 39 -34.76 12.47 29.92
N GLU A 40 -34.64 13.57 29.18
CA GLU A 40 -35.29 13.98 27.91
C GLU A 40 -34.39 14.86 26.97
N HIS A 41 -35.02 15.60 26.03
CA HIS A 41 -34.42 16.23 24.86
C HIS A 41 -34.09 17.75 25.01
N TYR A 42 -33.44 18.28 23.95
CA TYR A 42 -33.36 19.69 23.50
C TYR A 42 -32.22 20.61 24.02
N SER A 43 -31.20 20.74 23.14
CA SER A 43 -30.44 21.96 22.77
C SER A 43 -29.94 22.95 23.83
N ASP A 44 -28.62 22.98 24.07
CA ASP A 44 -27.82 24.19 24.38
C ASP A 44 -26.31 23.95 24.06
N PRO A 45 -25.32 24.87 24.23
CA PRO A 45 -24.29 25.06 23.22
C PRO A 45 -22.86 24.90 23.79
N THR A 46 -22.51 23.71 24.27
CA THR A 46 -21.24 23.51 25.01
C THR A 46 -20.25 22.57 24.33
N TYR A 47 -19.30 23.17 23.58
CA TYR A 47 -17.94 22.61 23.46
C TYR A 47 -17.21 22.74 24.81
N LYS A 48 -17.59 21.92 25.79
CA LYS A 48 -16.83 21.76 27.05
C LYS A 48 -16.74 20.28 27.42
N ASN A 49 -15.51 19.85 27.72
CA ASN A 49 -15.16 18.55 28.28
C ASN A 49 -15.46 17.30 27.43
N LEU A 50 -15.07 17.32 26.15
CA LEU A 50 -14.60 16.09 25.51
C LEU A 50 -13.15 15.86 25.94
N THR A 51 -12.88 14.85 26.77
CA THR A 51 -11.50 14.41 27.07
C THR A 51 -10.96 13.65 25.86
N ILE A 52 -10.18 14.33 25.01
CA ILE A 52 -9.60 13.79 23.77
C ILE A 52 -8.43 12.87 24.14
N THR A 53 -8.65 11.55 24.11
CA THR A 53 -7.72 10.56 24.69
C THR A 53 -6.89 9.74 23.69
N SER A 54 -7.23 9.70 22.40
CA SER A 54 -6.45 8.95 21.40
C SER A 54 -5.40 9.82 20.70
N VAL A 55 -4.25 9.22 20.37
CA VAL A 55 -3.12 9.94 19.74
C VAL A 55 -3.53 10.50 18.37
N ALA A 56 -4.35 9.75 17.62
CA ALA A 56 -4.86 10.14 16.31
C ALA A 56 -5.79 11.36 16.37
N ALA A 57 -6.58 11.52 17.43
CA ALA A 57 -7.47 12.67 17.59
C ALA A 57 -6.69 13.96 17.90
N VAL A 58 -5.66 13.88 18.76
CA VAL A 58 -4.75 15.00 19.03
C VAL A 58 -3.97 15.40 17.78
N ALA A 59 -3.44 14.43 17.03
CA ALA A 59 -2.79 14.69 15.74
C ALA A 59 -3.76 15.34 14.75
N GLY A 60 -4.98 14.81 14.62
CA GLY A 60 -6.01 15.33 13.71
C GLY A 60 -6.40 16.79 13.98
N ILE A 61 -6.45 17.22 15.25
CA ILE A 61 -6.71 18.62 15.61
C ILE A 61 -5.58 19.51 15.08
N LYS A 62 -4.31 19.19 15.37
CA LYS A 62 -3.15 19.94 14.89
C LYS A 62 -3.11 20.02 13.35
N ILE A 63 -3.33 18.89 12.68
CA ILE A 63 -3.32 18.78 11.22
C ILE A 63 -4.46 19.58 10.59
N ASN A 64 -5.66 19.58 11.19
CA ASN A 64 -6.80 20.36 10.71
C ASN A 64 -6.61 21.87 10.89
N THR A 65 -5.96 22.32 11.97
CA THR A 65 -5.54 23.73 12.14
C THR A 65 -4.54 24.11 11.05
N MET A 66 -3.48 23.30 10.88
CA MET A 66 -2.45 23.54 9.86
C MET A 66 -3.03 23.54 8.43
N LEU A 67 -4.04 22.71 8.12
CA LEU A 67 -4.75 22.72 6.84
C LEU A 67 -5.52 24.02 6.54
N GLN A 68 -5.80 24.85 7.55
CA GLN A 68 -6.44 26.17 7.38
C GLN A 68 -5.42 27.30 7.23
N GLU A 69 -4.21 27.14 7.80
CA GLU A 69 -3.14 28.13 7.83
C GLU A 69 -2.15 27.97 6.65
N MET A 70 -1.92 26.73 6.21
CA MET A 70 -0.88 26.37 5.24
C MET A 70 -1.22 26.79 3.81
N ASN A 71 -0.33 27.58 3.19
CA ASN A 71 -0.47 27.95 1.79
C ASN A 71 0.10 26.87 0.85
N PHE A 72 -0.74 26.37 -0.06
CA PHE A 72 -0.43 25.29 -1.00
C PHE A 72 -0.07 25.78 -2.43
N THR A 73 0.49 26.98 -2.57
CA THR A 73 0.99 27.50 -3.87
C THR A 73 2.26 26.77 -4.36
N LYS A 74 2.46 26.76 -5.69
CA LYS A 74 3.57 26.08 -6.38
C LYS A 74 4.94 26.59 -5.90
N ASN A 75 5.93 25.69 -5.86
CA ASN A 75 7.32 26.00 -5.53
C ASN A 75 8.20 25.56 -6.71
N ASP A 76 8.72 26.53 -7.48
CA ASP A 76 9.12 26.36 -8.88
C ASP A 76 10.49 25.67 -9.12
N LYS A 77 10.85 24.69 -8.28
CA LYS A 77 12.14 23.96 -8.39
C LYS A 77 12.11 22.76 -9.35
N LEU A 78 10.95 22.13 -9.55
CA LEU A 78 10.76 21.07 -10.54
C LEU A 78 9.33 21.09 -11.07
N SER A 79 9.14 20.91 -12.38
CA SER A 79 7.82 20.79 -12.97
C SER A 79 7.28 19.36 -12.80
N TYR A 80 6.02 19.22 -12.39
CA TYR A 80 5.37 17.91 -12.32
C TYR A 80 5.09 17.37 -13.72
N GLU A 81 5.00 18.29 -14.69
CA GLU A 81 4.81 18.06 -16.10
C GLU A 81 5.98 17.24 -16.69
N ASP A 82 7.23 17.56 -16.32
CA ASP A 82 8.43 16.81 -16.72
C ASP A 82 8.49 15.41 -16.09
N ILE A 83 8.12 15.30 -14.81
CA ILE A 83 8.05 13.99 -14.13
C ILE A 83 6.97 13.12 -14.79
N LEU A 84 5.77 13.67 -14.99
CA LEU A 84 4.67 12.99 -15.65
C LEU A 84 5.07 12.54 -17.07
N LYS A 85 5.82 13.37 -17.80
CA LYS A 85 6.35 13.06 -19.13
C LYS A 85 7.26 11.83 -19.12
N TYR A 86 8.39 11.82 -18.42
CA TYR A 86 9.29 10.66 -18.47
C TYR A 86 8.66 9.39 -17.83
N VAL A 87 7.82 9.55 -16.80
CA VAL A 87 7.10 8.42 -16.21
C VAL A 87 6.14 7.80 -17.22
N LYS A 88 5.46 8.61 -18.05
CA LYS A 88 4.55 8.19 -19.12
C LYS A 88 5.29 7.63 -20.35
N ASP A 89 6.34 8.27 -20.82
CA ASP A 89 7.13 7.84 -21.99
C ASP A 89 7.70 6.43 -21.75
N ASN A 90 8.15 6.16 -20.51
CA ASN A 90 8.60 4.84 -20.07
C ASN A 90 7.49 3.77 -20.03
N LEU A 91 6.21 4.14 -19.88
CA LEU A 91 5.07 3.20 -19.97
C LEU A 91 4.64 2.91 -21.41
N LEU A 92 4.78 3.89 -22.30
CA LEU A 92 4.28 3.84 -23.69
C LEU A 92 5.31 3.32 -24.70
N SER A 93 6.49 2.90 -24.25
CA SER A 93 7.58 2.47 -25.12
C SER A 93 7.31 1.12 -25.80
N ASP A 94 7.39 1.09 -27.14
CA ASP A 94 7.24 -0.13 -27.94
C ASP A 94 8.59 -0.66 -28.46
N PHE A 95 9.57 -0.79 -27.56
CA PHE A 95 10.89 -1.30 -27.90
C PHE A 95 10.83 -2.76 -28.37
N LYS A 96 11.16 -3.03 -29.63
CA LYS A 96 11.21 -4.38 -30.20
C LYS A 96 12.51 -5.10 -29.84
N MET A 97 12.64 -5.49 -28.58
CA MET A 97 13.83 -6.14 -28.04
C MET A 97 13.90 -7.64 -28.37
N LYS A 98 15.11 -8.15 -28.61
CA LYS A 98 15.41 -9.60 -28.71
C LYS A 98 15.65 -10.26 -27.33
N VAL A 99 15.83 -9.47 -26.28
CA VAL A 99 16.07 -9.92 -24.90
C VAL A 99 14.74 -10.26 -24.24
N SER A 100 14.65 -11.39 -23.53
CA SER A 100 13.44 -11.76 -22.77
C SER A 100 13.01 -10.64 -21.81
N PRO A 101 11.74 -10.17 -21.86
CA PRO A 101 11.23 -9.12 -20.96
C PRO A 101 11.34 -9.54 -19.49
N TRP A 102 11.25 -10.84 -19.23
CA TRP A 102 11.35 -11.43 -17.91
C TRP A 102 12.78 -11.39 -17.35
N ASN A 103 13.79 -11.54 -18.21
CA ASN A 103 15.19 -11.46 -17.80
C ASN A 103 15.62 -10.00 -17.62
N LEU A 104 15.09 -9.10 -18.46
CA LEU A 104 15.30 -7.66 -18.36
C LEU A 104 14.75 -7.11 -17.03
N ALA A 105 13.49 -7.41 -16.70
CA ALA A 105 12.89 -7.03 -15.42
C ALA A 105 13.61 -7.64 -14.20
N ALA A 106 14.17 -8.85 -14.31
CA ALA A 106 14.98 -9.48 -13.27
C ALA A 106 16.35 -8.80 -13.04
N GLY A 107 16.80 -7.99 -14.00
CA GLY A 107 18.04 -7.20 -13.93
C GLY A 107 17.85 -5.83 -13.27
N TRP A 108 16.64 -5.27 -13.27
CA TRP A 108 16.37 -3.97 -12.67
C TRP A 108 16.38 -3.98 -11.13
N VAL A 109 16.09 -5.12 -10.51
CA VAL A 109 15.87 -5.19 -9.05
C VAL A 109 17.17 -5.12 -8.26
N LYS A 110 17.25 -4.11 -7.39
CA LYS A 110 18.38 -3.83 -6.49
C LYS A 110 17.87 -3.85 -5.04
N PRO A 111 18.75 -3.86 -4.02
CA PRO A 111 18.30 -3.89 -2.62
C PRO A 111 17.41 -2.72 -2.20
N ARG A 112 17.45 -1.59 -2.92
CA ARG A 112 16.72 -0.35 -2.58
C ARG A 112 15.57 0.01 -3.53
N GLU A 113 15.40 -0.70 -4.65
CA GLU A 113 14.36 -0.44 -5.68
C GLU A 113 14.03 -1.70 -6.50
N ILE A 114 12.79 -1.83 -6.98
CA ILE A 114 12.39 -2.90 -7.92
C ILE A 114 12.73 -2.53 -9.37
N HIS A 115 12.68 -1.24 -9.70
CA HIS A 115 13.00 -0.68 -11.00
C HIS A 115 13.53 0.74 -10.79
N SER A 116 14.38 1.23 -11.69
CA SER A 116 14.81 2.63 -11.64
C SER A 116 13.64 3.56 -11.98
N GLU A 117 13.65 4.81 -11.47
CA GLU A 117 12.66 5.84 -11.87
C GLU A 117 12.56 5.98 -13.40
N ASN A 118 13.74 6.17 -14.02
CA ASN A 118 13.92 6.06 -15.46
C ASN A 118 14.20 4.61 -15.85
N THR A 119 13.19 3.93 -16.41
CA THR A 119 13.29 2.59 -16.99
C THR A 119 12.62 2.63 -18.37
N PRO A 120 13.37 2.99 -19.44
CA PRO A 120 12.80 3.17 -20.78
C PRO A 120 12.07 1.92 -21.30
N GLU A 121 12.58 0.74 -21.01
CA GLU A 121 12.07 -0.54 -21.51
C GLU A 121 10.88 -1.09 -20.71
N LEU A 122 10.30 -0.30 -19.80
CA LEU A 122 9.17 -0.71 -18.99
C LEU A 122 7.93 -1.05 -19.84
N GLY A 123 7.60 -0.23 -20.84
CA GLY A 123 6.49 -0.48 -21.77
C GLY A 123 6.56 -1.84 -22.46
N TYR A 124 7.76 -2.27 -22.88
CA TYR A 124 8.01 -3.60 -23.46
C TYR A 124 7.63 -4.74 -22.50
N VAL A 125 8.01 -4.63 -21.22
CA VAL A 125 7.70 -5.66 -20.20
C VAL A 125 6.21 -5.65 -19.84
N LEU A 126 5.60 -4.48 -19.65
CA LEU A 126 4.17 -4.36 -19.36
C LEU A 126 3.31 -4.89 -20.53
N LYS A 127 3.70 -4.60 -21.77
CA LYS A 127 3.07 -5.13 -22.98
C LYS A 127 3.15 -6.66 -23.04
N ALA A 128 4.30 -7.26 -22.70
CA ALA A 128 4.43 -8.72 -22.60
C ALA A 128 3.55 -9.34 -21.51
N MET A 129 3.32 -8.66 -20.38
CA MET A 129 2.39 -9.13 -19.33
C MET A 129 0.94 -9.17 -19.84
N VAL A 130 0.57 -8.18 -20.66
CA VAL A 130 -0.72 -8.11 -21.34
C VAL A 130 -0.88 -9.19 -22.41
N THR A 131 0.10 -9.36 -23.31
CA THR A 131 -0.10 -10.13 -24.55
C THR A 131 0.38 -11.58 -24.50
N ASN A 132 1.34 -11.95 -23.64
CA ASN A 132 1.89 -13.32 -23.67
C ASN A 132 0.83 -14.36 -23.32
N GLN A 133 0.88 -15.51 -24.01
CA GLN A 133 -0.05 -16.62 -23.79
C GLN A 133 0.04 -17.13 -22.35
N ILE A 134 -1.12 -17.43 -21.75
CA ILE A 134 -1.20 -18.16 -20.48
C ILE A 134 -0.93 -19.64 -20.79
N ILE A 135 0.16 -20.19 -20.25
CA ILE A 135 0.62 -21.57 -20.47
C ILE A 135 0.39 -22.49 -19.27
N HIS A 136 0.06 -21.92 -18.11
CA HIS A 136 -0.42 -22.64 -16.94
C HIS A 136 -1.22 -21.71 -16.02
N ALA A 137 -2.20 -22.24 -15.29
CA ALA A 137 -2.89 -21.52 -14.23
C ALA A 137 -3.18 -22.40 -13.00
N GLY A 138 -2.95 -21.88 -11.80
CA GLY A 138 -3.21 -22.56 -10.53
C GLY A 138 -3.82 -21.63 -9.48
N VAL A 139 -4.38 -22.20 -8.43
CA VAL A 139 -4.82 -21.43 -7.25
C VAL A 139 -3.58 -20.99 -6.45
N SER A 140 -3.59 -19.77 -5.92
CA SER A 140 -2.58 -19.29 -4.97
C SER A 140 -3.17 -19.23 -3.56
N TYR A 141 -2.58 -20.00 -2.65
CA TYR A 141 -3.19 -20.37 -1.36
C TYR A 141 -2.71 -19.55 -0.16
N LYS A 142 -1.85 -18.54 -0.37
CA LYS A 142 -1.29 -17.70 0.70
C LYS A 142 -2.11 -16.41 0.87
N GLY A 143 -2.95 -16.38 1.90
CA GLY A 143 -3.81 -15.25 2.27
C GLY A 143 -5.30 -15.60 2.25
N THR A 144 -6.16 -14.66 2.65
CA THR A 144 -7.62 -14.84 2.76
C THR A 144 -8.40 -14.52 1.49
N GLN A 145 -7.74 -13.93 0.49
CA GLN A 145 -8.36 -13.40 -0.72
C GLN A 145 -8.15 -14.33 -1.92
N LEU A 146 -9.16 -14.42 -2.80
CA LEU A 146 -9.08 -15.23 -4.02
C LEU A 146 -8.03 -14.65 -4.98
N LYS A 147 -6.96 -15.40 -5.26
CA LYS A 147 -5.96 -15.09 -6.29
C LYS A 147 -5.47 -16.36 -6.98
N MET A 148 -5.17 -16.26 -8.27
CA MET A 148 -4.52 -17.31 -9.03
C MET A 148 -3.02 -17.01 -9.18
N MET A 149 -2.22 -18.05 -9.37
CA MET A 149 -0.91 -17.97 -10.01
C MET A 149 -1.10 -18.34 -11.48
N ILE A 150 -0.54 -17.56 -12.39
CA ILE A 150 -0.57 -17.77 -13.83
C ILE A 150 0.87 -17.82 -14.33
N LYS A 151 1.18 -18.72 -15.25
CA LYS A 151 2.46 -18.77 -15.95
C LYS A 151 2.27 -18.28 -17.38
N LEU A 152 3.05 -17.29 -17.78
CA LEU A 152 3.07 -16.73 -19.13
C LEU A 152 4.12 -17.42 -20.01
N SER A 153 3.95 -17.37 -21.32
CA SER A 153 4.98 -17.81 -22.28
C SER A 153 6.31 -17.07 -22.02
N GLY A 154 7.42 -17.82 -22.13
CA GLY A 154 8.73 -17.41 -21.60
C GLY A 154 8.95 -17.76 -20.11
N GLY A 155 7.96 -18.37 -19.43
CA GLY A 155 8.15 -18.96 -18.10
C GLY A 155 8.16 -17.97 -16.94
N GLN A 156 7.58 -16.77 -17.11
CA GLN A 156 7.31 -15.86 -16.02
C GLN A 156 6.04 -16.28 -15.27
N GLU A 157 6.07 -16.16 -13.94
CA GLU A 157 4.89 -16.37 -13.11
C GLU A 157 4.34 -15.02 -12.66
N VAL A 158 3.02 -14.90 -12.68
CA VAL A 158 2.28 -13.68 -12.35
C VAL A 158 1.14 -14.03 -11.40
N ILE A 159 0.85 -13.16 -10.44
CA ILE A 159 -0.35 -13.26 -9.62
C ILE A 159 -1.51 -12.62 -10.39
N PHE A 160 -2.72 -13.12 -10.18
CA PHE A 160 -3.92 -12.68 -10.87
C PHE A 160 -5.04 -12.49 -9.86
N LYS A 161 -5.40 -11.22 -9.61
CA LYS A 161 -6.48 -10.84 -8.68
C LYS A 161 -7.76 -10.56 -9.48
N PRO A 162 -8.84 -11.35 -9.30
CA PRO A 162 -10.11 -11.17 -9.99
C PRO A 162 -10.77 -9.85 -9.61
N GLN A 163 -11.48 -9.23 -10.56
CA GLN A 163 -12.38 -8.12 -10.22
C GLN A 163 -13.45 -8.60 -9.24
N LYS A 164 -13.54 -7.93 -8.08
CA LYS A 164 -14.56 -8.19 -7.06
C LYS A 164 -15.71 -7.18 -7.04
N TYR A 165 -15.46 -5.95 -7.47
CA TYR A 165 -16.39 -4.83 -7.34
C TYR A 165 -16.45 -3.98 -8.62
N ALA A 166 -17.49 -3.16 -8.74
CA ALA A 166 -17.56 -2.06 -9.71
C ALA A 166 -16.49 -0.98 -9.40
N ARG A 167 -16.28 -0.01 -10.31
CA ARG A 167 -15.38 1.12 -10.04
C ARG A 167 -15.95 2.00 -8.92
N GLU A 168 -17.21 2.37 -9.04
CA GLU A 168 -17.97 3.21 -8.09
C GLU A 168 -18.38 2.51 -6.78
N PHE A 169 -17.93 1.27 -6.55
CA PHE A 169 -18.24 0.59 -5.29
C PHE A 169 -17.46 1.21 -4.14
N ILE A 170 -18.19 1.64 -3.09
CA ILE A 170 -17.64 2.20 -1.87
C ILE A 170 -17.56 1.09 -0.81
N VAL A 171 -16.38 0.86 -0.26
CA VAL A 171 -16.17 -0.03 0.89
C VAL A 171 -16.54 0.72 2.18
N THR A 172 -17.40 0.10 2.99
CA THR A 172 -17.86 0.59 4.29
C THR A 172 -17.54 -0.42 5.40
N GLY A 173 -17.67 0.00 6.66
CA GLY A 173 -17.31 -0.80 7.84
C GLY A 173 -15.92 -0.43 8.37
N SER A 174 -15.19 -1.40 8.93
CA SER A 174 -13.83 -1.18 9.46
C SER A 174 -12.85 -0.73 8.36
N PRO A 175 -11.77 0.00 8.67
CA PRO A 175 -10.81 0.48 7.65
C PRO A 175 -10.17 -0.61 6.78
N TYR A 176 -10.10 -1.84 7.29
CA TYR A 176 -9.54 -3.02 6.61
C TYR A 176 -10.62 -3.95 5.99
N ALA A 177 -11.85 -3.47 5.83
CA ALA A 177 -12.98 -4.23 5.28
C ALA A 177 -12.83 -4.56 3.78
N GLY A 178 -13.87 -5.18 3.21
CA GLY A 178 -13.93 -5.53 1.78
C GLY A 178 -12.95 -6.63 1.33
N ALA A 179 -13.11 -7.04 0.07
CA ALA A 179 -12.19 -7.93 -0.63
C ALA A 179 -11.12 -7.13 -1.42
N ASP A 180 -10.07 -7.81 -1.88
CA ASP A 180 -9.03 -7.18 -2.71
C ASP A 180 -9.60 -6.55 -4.00
N ARG A 181 -9.28 -5.27 -4.21
CA ARG A 181 -9.55 -4.49 -5.42
C ARG A 181 -8.40 -4.64 -6.41
N HIS A 182 -8.69 -5.34 -7.51
CA HIS A 182 -7.81 -5.48 -8.68
C HIS A 182 -7.31 -4.12 -9.21
N ASN A 183 -8.16 -3.09 -9.18
CA ASN A 183 -7.84 -1.76 -9.70
C ASN A 183 -7.01 -0.90 -8.73
N GLY A 184 -7.10 -1.15 -7.43
CA GLY A 184 -6.28 -0.45 -6.44
C GLY A 184 -4.79 -0.75 -6.58
N GLU A 185 -4.45 -1.97 -7.00
CA GLU A 185 -3.07 -2.40 -7.21
C GLU A 185 -2.42 -1.83 -8.48
N ILE A 186 -3.19 -1.70 -9.57
CA ILE A 186 -2.74 -0.96 -10.77
C ILE A 186 -2.46 0.50 -10.36
N ALA A 187 -3.43 1.15 -9.71
CA ALA A 187 -3.27 2.52 -9.22
C ALA A 187 -2.07 2.68 -8.27
N ALA A 188 -1.87 1.73 -7.35
CA ALA A 188 -0.72 1.69 -6.45
C ALA A 188 0.61 1.63 -7.23
N PHE A 189 0.75 0.73 -8.21
CA PHE A 189 1.97 0.61 -9.03
C PHE A 189 2.31 1.93 -9.76
N HIS A 190 1.33 2.55 -10.43
CA HIS A 190 1.55 3.80 -11.18
C HIS A 190 1.82 4.99 -10.24
N LEU A 191 1.10 5.11 -9.11
CA LEU A 191 1.35 6.16 -8.12
C LEU A 191 2.74 6.03 -7.49
N ASN A 192 3.18 4.81 -7.21
CA ASN A 192 4.51 4.51 -6.71
C ASN A 192 5.63 4.99 -7.66
N ARG A 193 5.41 4.94 -8.99
CA ARG A 193 6.36 5.50 -9.97
C ARG A 193 6.29 7.02 -10.02
N LEU A 194 5.09 7.59 -9.97
CA LEU A 194 4.89 9.04 -9.97
C LEU A 194 5.58 9.70 -8.77
N LEU A 195 5.48 9.09 -7.58
CA LEU A 195 6.14 9.49 -6.33
C LEU A 195 7.62 9.06 -6.21
N GLY A 196 8.22 8.48 -7.26
CA GLY A 196 9.63 8.06 -7.27
C GLY A 196 10.01 6.92 -6.31
N LEU A 197 9.03 6.30 -5.64
CA LEU A 197 9.27 5.29 -4.61
C LEU A 197 9.86 3.99 -5.16
N CYS A 198 9.40 3.58 -6.35
CA CYS A 198 9.85 2.40 -7.11
C CYS A 198 9.97 1.06 -6.33
N ARG A 199 9.07 0.87 -5.35
CA ARG A 199 8.95 -0.29 -4.44
C ARG A 199 7.76 -1.22 -4.75
N CYS A 200 6.86 -0.85 -5.65
CA CYS A 200 5.77 -1.73 -6.12
C CYS A 200 6.25 -2.69 -7.23
N PRO A 201 5.77 -3.95 -7.27
CA PRO A 201 5.91 -4.83 -8.42
C PRO A 201 5.20 -4.29 -9.67
N LEU A 202 5.62 -4.77 -10.85
CA LEU A 202 4.99 -4.41 -12.11
C LEU A 202 3.57 -5.00 -12.17
N THR A 203 2.58 -4.17 -12.49
CA THR A 203 1.16 -4.55 -12.47
C THR A 203 0.45 -3.97 -13.69
N VAL A 204 -0.36 -4.79 -14.38
CA VAL A 204 -1.16 -4.37 -15.55
C VAL A 204 -2.57 -4.93 -15.48
N GLY A 205 -3.53 -4.17 -15.95
CA GLY A 205 -4.83 -4.72 -16.31
C GLY A 205 -4.73 -5.74 -17.44
N ARG A 206 -5.51 -6.83 -17.36
CA ARG A 206 -5.59 -7.85 -18.42
C ARG A 206 -6.95 -8.52 -18.47
N ILE A 207 -7.74 -8.21 -19.51
CA ILE A 207 -8.93 -9.00 -19.84
C ILE A 207 -8.46 -10.42 -20.20
N VAL A 208 -8.95 -11.42 -19.45
CA VAL A 208 -8.65 -12.84 -19.68
C VAL A 208 -9.96 -13.60 -19.84
N ASN A 209 -10.07 -14.40 -20.91
CA ASN A 209 -11.17 -15.31 -21.14
C ASN A 209 -10.92 -16.63 -20.41
N LEU A 210 -11.61 -16.83 -19.29
CA LEU A 210 -11.40 -18.01 -18.45
C LEU A 210 -11.68 -19.35 -19.17
N ARG A 211 -12.54 -19.36 -20.21
CA ARG A 211 -12.85 -20.56 -20.98
C ARG A 211 -11.74 -20.95 -21.96
N THR A 212 -11.06 -19.98 -22.58
CA THR A 212 -10.09 -20.24 -23.66
C THR A 212 -8.64 -20.05 -23.25
N GLU A 213 -8.35 -19.21 -22.27
CA GLU A 213 -6.98 -18.95 -21.80
C GLU A 213 -6.63 -19.63 -20.46
N VAL A 214 -7.62 -19.98 -19.62
CA VAL A 214 -7.38 -20.52 -18.27
C VAL A 214 -7.75 -21.99 -18.17
N LEU A 215 -9.01 -22.36 -18.44
CA LEU A 215 -9.47 -23.75 -18.30
C LEU A 215 -8.60 -24.79 -19.06
N PRO A 216 -8.13 -24.56 -20.30
CA PRO A 216 -7.32 -25.54 -21.03
C PRO A 216 -5.91 -25.80 -20.44
N VAL A 217 -5.44 -24.92 -19.55
CA VAL A 217 -4.09 -24.99 -18.94
C VAL A 217 -4.15 -24.91 -17.41
N ALA A 218 -5.34 -25.09 -16.83
CA ALA A 218 -5.57 -25.08 -15.40
C ALA A 218 -5.00 -26.35 -14.74
N SER A 219 -4.35 -26.19 -13.59
CA SER A 219 -4.09 -27.30 -12.66
C SER A 219 -5.40 -28.01 -12.30
N GLU A 220 -5.34 -29.31 -12.02
CA GLU A 220 -6.50 -30.11 -11.61
C GLU A 220 -7.22 -29.52 -10.38
N SER A 221 -6.45 -28.93 -9.45
CA SER A 221 -6.97 -28.24 -8.28
C SER A 221 -7.71 -26.93 -8.63
N LEU A 222 -7.26 -26.20 -9.67
CA LEU A 222 -7.98 -25.02 -10.18
C LEU A 222 -9.21 -25.41 -11.00
N SER A 223 -9.10 -26.37 -11.93
CA SER A 223 -10.21 -26.74 -12.81
C SER A 223 -11.42 -27.29 -12.03
N LYS A 224 -11.18 -28.08 -10.97
CA LYS A 224 -12.23 -28.51 -10.04
C LYS A 224 -12.97 -27.33 -9.38
N THR A 225 -12.30 -26.20 -9.11
CA THR A 225 -12.95 -25.00 -8.53
C THR A 225 -13.87 -24.22 -9.47
N PHE A 226 -13.86 -24.51 -10.77
CA PHE A 226 -14.87 -23.96 -11.69
C PHE A 226 -16.26 -24.58 -11.48
N LEU A 227 -16.38 -25.68 -10.73
CA LEU A 227 -17.66 -26.33 -10.42
C LEU A 227 -17.90 -26.60 -8.92
N GLN A 228 -16.88 -26.88 -8.09
CA GLN A 228 -17.08 -27.07 -6.62
C GLN A 228 -15.86 -26.72 -5.73
N LYS A 229 -16.07 -26.53 -4.42
CA LYS A 229 -15.10 -25.91 -3.50
C LYS A 229 -14.00 -26.87 -2.98
N LYS A 230 -12.77 -26.33 -2.84
CA LYS A 230 -11.54 -26.87 -2.20
C LYS A 230 -10.74 -27.93 -2.99
N ILE A 231 -9.40 -27.81 -2.96
CA ILE A 231 -8.28 -28.78 -3.02
C ILE A 231 -6.95 -27.96 -3.07
N THR A 232 -5.73 -28.53 -3.10
CA THR A 232 -4.50 -27.95 -2.49
C THR A 232 -3.26 -27.74 -3.42
N LEU A 233 -2.12 -27.31 -2.83
CA LEU A 233 -0.85 -26.73 -3.35
C LEU A 233 0.18 -27.63 -4.06
N VAL A 234 1.00 -27.00 -4.93
CA VAL A 234 2.46 -27.25 -5.19
C VAL A 234 3.13 -25.88 -5.52
N SER A 235 4.46 -25.70 -5.33
CA SER A 235 5.18 -24.41 -5.62
C SER A 235 6.73 -24.56 -5.71
N MET A 236 7.38 -23.94 -6.72
CA MET A 236 8.85 -23.91 -6.98
C MET A 236 9.19 -22.95 -8.16
N VAL A 237 10.26 -22.13 -8.29
CA VAL A 237 11.35 -21.50 -7.46
C VAL A 237 11.85 -20.25 -8.25
N LYS A 238 12.36 -19.15 -7.63
CA LYS A 238 13.17 -18.09 -8.34
C LYS A 238 14.01 -17.15 -7.44
N LYS A 239 14.82 -16.29 -8.10
CA LYS A 239 16.13 -15.66 -7.72
C LYS A 239 16.30 -14.94 -6.35
N TYR A 240 15.35 -14.17 -5.84
CA TYR A 240 15.48 -13.47 -4.53
C TYR A 240 14.41 -13.97 -3.58
N ARG A 241 14.74 -14.06 -2.29
CA ARG A 241 13.84 -14.49 -1.22
C ARG A 241 13.27 -13.28 -0.49
N LEU A 242 11.97 -13.29 -0.23
CA LEU A 242 11.30 -12.28 0.57
C LEU A 242 11.26 -12.71 2.05
N LYS A 243 11.61 -11.79 2.95
CA LYS A 243 11.40 -11.94 4.39
C LYS A 243 10.22 -11.06 4.79
N LYS A 244 9.16 -11.69 5.31
CA LYS A 244 8.02 -11.00 5.91
C LYS A 244 8.36 -10.56 7.33
N LEU A 245 8.00 -9.33 7.67
CA LEU A 245 8.20 -8.72 8.98
C LEU A 245 6.88 -8.08 9.44
N ARG A 246 6.67 -8.03 10.76
CA ARG A 246 5.47 -7.46 11.39
C ARG A 246 5.57 -5.94 11.40
N SER A 247 4.52 -5.23 10.98
CA SER A 247 4.48 -3.77 11.12
C SER A 247 4.33 -3.39 12.60
N PRO A 248 5.11 -2.43 13.14
CA PRO A 248 4.89 -1.91 14.48
C PRO A 248 3.48 -1.28 14.62
N TRP A 249 3.03 -0.60 13.57
CA TRP A 249 1.71 0.01 13.48
C TRP A 249 0.62 -0.93 12.95
N GLN A 250 0.77 -2.24 13.17
CA GLN A 250 -0.29 -3.21 12.91
C GLN A 250 -1.53 -2.93 13.79
N ARG A 251 -2.72 -2.95 13.17
CA ARG A 251 -4.03 -2.98 13.85
C ARG A 251 -4.28 -4.32 14.55
N THR A 252 -5.16 -4.34 15.55
CA THR A 252 -5.50 -5.54 16.32
C THR A 252 -6.38 -6.56 15.57
N TYR A 253 -7.13 -6.11 14.56
CA TYR A 253 -8.18 -6.88 13.88
C TYR A 253 -9.26 -7.40 14.86
N LYS A 254 -9.55 -6.63 15.91
CA LYS A 254 -10.57 -6.89 16.92
C LYS A 254 -11.22 -5.57 17.33
N ASP A 255 -12.52 -5.42 17.10
CA ASP A 255 -13.22 -4.14 17.22
C ASP A 255 -13.27 -3.60 18.66
N THR A 256 -13.07 -4.46 19.66
CA THR A 256 -13.03 -4.10 21.10
C THR A 256 -11.62 -3.91 21.66
N VAL A 257 -10.56 -3.93 20.82
CA VAL A 257 -9.17 -3.85 21.29
C VAL A 257 -8.40 -2.82 20.46
N THR A 258 -8.00 -1.71 21.06
CA THR A 258 -7.08 -0.72 20.46
C THR A 258 -5.64 -1.24 20.45
N ALA A 259 -4.89 -1.02 19.38
CA ALA A 259 -3.45 -1.27 19.39
C ALA A 259 -2.71 -0.25 20.27
N ARG A 260 -1.54 -0.62 20.81
CA ARG A 260 -0.78 0.26 21.72
C ARG A 260 -0.45 1.62 21.10
N TRP A 261 -0.13 1.66 19.82
CA TRP A 261 0.19 2.90 19.10
C TRP A 261 -1.00 3.85 18.94
N GLU A 262 -2.24 3.41 19.17
CA GLU A 262 -3.42 4.29 19.12
C GLU A 262 -3.55 5.17 20.38
N GLN A 263 -2.87 4.78 21.48
CA GLN A 263 -3.00 5.34 22.82
C GLN A 263 -1.66 5.87 23.39
N ASP A 264 -0.53 5.26 23.03
CA ASP A 264 0.80 5.62 23.52
C ASP A 264 1.43 6.73 22.67
N PHE A 265 1.36 7.97 23.14
CA PHE A 265 1.98 9.13 22.48
C PHE A 265 3.50 8.96 22.26
N ASN A 266 4.18 8.19 23.12
CA ASN A 266 5.62 7.94 23.07
C ASN A 266 5.93 6.59 22.38
N TYR A 267 5.04 6.09 21.53
CA TYR A 267 5.21 4.80 20.86
C TYR A 267 6.43 4.77 19.94
N CYS A 268 6.62 5.78 19.08
CA CYS A 268 7.75 5.75 18.15
C CYS A 268 9.11 5.80 18.86
N ASP A 269 9.24 6.47 20.01
CA ASP A 269 10.48 6.45 20.80
C ASP A 269 10.86 5.10 21.38
N GLN A 270 9.90 4.17 21.45
CA GLN A 270 10.17 2.78 21.80
C GLN A 270 10.56 1.99 20.54
N ILE A 271 9.92 2.25 19.39
CA ILE A 271 10.31 1.67 18.10
C ILE A 271 11.73 2.08 17.70
N ARG A 272 12.11 3.36 17.87
CA ARG A 272 13.46 3.92 17.65
C ARG A 272 14.56 3.27 18.50
N LYS A 273 14.22 2.54 19.57
CA LYS A 273 15.17 1.80 20.41
C LYS A 273 15.46 0.39 19.88
N ILE A 274 14.58 -0.18 19.05
CA ILE A 274 14.72 -1.52 18.46
C ILE A 274 15.79 -1.49 17.35
N ASN A 275 16.75 -2.43 17.39
CA ASN A 275 17.93 -2.43 16.50
C ASN A 275 17.61 -2.26 15.00
N ILE A 276 16.52 -2.87 14.49
CA ILE A 276 16.14 -2.81 13.07
C ILE A 276 15.46 -1.50 12.64
N TYR A 277 15.18 -0.59 13.57
CA TYR A 277 14.61 0.75 13.31
C TYR A 277 15.50 1.88 13.87
N LYS A 278 16.42 1.55 14.80
CA LYS A 278 17.43 2.44 15.38
C LYS A 278 18.56 2.80 14.41
N LYS A 279 18.85 1.94 13.43
CA LYS A 279 19.92 2.10 12.43
C LYS A 279 19.38 1.78 11.03
N GLY A 280 20.00 2.37 10.01
CA GLY A 280 19.66 2.13 8.60
C GLY A 280 18.36 2.82 8.16
N ASN A 281 17.90 2.43 6.98
CA ASN A 281 16.80 3.07 6.25
C ASN A 281 15.41 2.64 6.73
N ARG A 282 15.30 1.51 7.44
CA ARG A 282 14.02 0.81 7.65
C ARG A 282 12.91 1.62 8.32
N LEU A 283 13.23 2.51 9.27
CA LEU A 283 12.19 3.34 9.90
C LEU A 283 11.59 4.32 8.89
N LEU A 284 12.44 4.98 8.09
CA LEU A 284 12.00 5.89 7.04
C LEU A 284 11.28 5.13 5.92
N ASP A 285 11.71 3.90 5.61
CA ASP A 285 11.00 3.04 4.66
C ASP A 285 9.56 2.73 5.08
N LEU A 286 9.29 2.60 6.38
CA LEU A 286 7.95 2.43 6.93
C LEU A 286 7.13 3.73 6.94
N ILE A 287 7.77 4.90 7.09
CA ILE A 287 7.06 6.19 7.05
C ILE A 287 6.72 6.58 5.62
N ASP A 288 7.62 6.38 4.64
CA ASP A 288 7.30 6.49 3.22
C ASP A 288 6.14 5.55 2.83
N ALA A 289 6.16 4.31 3.33
CA ALA A 289 5.09 3.34 3.08
C ALA A 289 3.75 3.78 3.70
N ALA A 290 3.77 4.41 4.88
CA ALA A 290 2.58 4.95 5.53
C ALA A 290 2.01 6.18 4.80
N VAL A 291 2.86 7.06 4.28
CA VAL A 291 2.45 8.17 3.40
C VAL A 291 1.78 7.61 2.14
N PHE A 292 2.42 6.63 1.48
CA PHE A 292 1.86 5.96 0.31
C PHE A 292 0.52 5.26 0.60
N ASP A 293 0.46 4.49 1.69
CA ASP A 293 -0.75 3.80 2.14
C ASP A 293 -1.87 4.79 2.47
N TYR A 294 -1.59 5.95 3.05
CA TYR A 294 -2.60 6.95 3.35
C TYR A 294 -3.18 7.56 2.07
N LEU A 295 -2.33 7.97 1.12
CA LEU A 295 -2.76 8.49 -0.18
C LEU A 295 -3.73 7.51 -0.88
N ILE A 296 -3.39 6.23 -0.92
CA ILE A 296 -4.24 5.19 -1.54
C ILE A 296 -5.37 4.70 -0.62
N GLY A 297 -5.39 5.04 0.67
CA GLY A 297 -6.36 4.56 1.65
C GLY A 297 -6.21 3.07 2.03
N ASN A 298 -5.00 2.52 2.05
CA ASN A 298 -4.70 1.15 2.44
C ASN A 298 -4.45 1.01 3.95
N ALA A 299 -5.51 0.72 4.71
CA ALA A 299 -5.41 0.56 6.16
C ALA A 299 -4.94 -0.84 6.63
N ASP A 300 -4.55 -1.75 5.70
CA ASP A 300 -4.32 -3.18 5.97
C ASP A 300 -2.84 -3.62 5.94
N ARG A 301 -1.85 -2.69 5.92
CA ARG A 301 -0.41 -3.04 5.94
C ARG A 301 0.10 -3.47 7.33
N HIS A 302 -0.46 -4.57 7.83
CA HIS A 302 -0.11 -5.19 9.11
C HIS A 302 1.23 -5.96 9.10
N HIS A 303 1.73 -6.28 7.91
CA HIS A 303 3.08 -6.79 7.66
C HIS A 303 3.71 -6.02 6.50
N TYR A 304 5.03 -6.17 6.38
CA TYR A 304 5.79 -5.68 5.23
C TYR A 304 6.84 -6.71 4.83
N GLU A 305 7.20 -6.71 3.55
CA GLU A 305 8.20 -7.60 2.97
C GLU A 305 9.48 -6.83 2.61
N VAL A 306 10.62 -7.50 2.77
CA VAL A 306 11.96 -7.01 2.42
C VAL A 306 12.75 -8.12 1.74
N PHE A 307 13.86 -7.83 1.05
CA PHE A 307 14.74 -8.88 0.53
C PHE A 307 15.49 -9.55 1.69
N ALA A 308 15.25 -10.84 1.90
CA ALA A 308 15.72 -11.60 3.05
C ALA A 308 17.24 -11.60 3.22
N ASP A 309 17.93 -11.51 2.09
CA ASP A 309 19.38 -11.68 1.95
C ASP A 309 20.11 -10.31 1.98
N PHE A 310 19.36 -9.20 2.11
CA PHE A 310 19.88 -7.82 2.18
C PHE A 310 19.26 -7.10 3.39
N PRO A 311 19.94 -7.01 4.55
CA PRO A 311 19.33 -6.56 5.81
C PRO A 311 18.67 -5.17 5.80
N ASP A 312 19.29 -4.17 5.16
CA ASP A 312 18.76 -2.81 4.98
C ASP A 312 18.07 -2.60 3.62
N SER A 313 17.57 -3.67 3.01
CA SER A 313 16.73 -3.56 1.81
C SER A 313 15.44 -2.78 2.07
N VAL A 314 14.91 -2.18 1.02
CA VAL A 314 13.72 -1.33 1.11
C VAL A 314 12.48 -2.13 1.53
N VAL A 315 11.54 -1.46 2.21
CA VAL A 315 10.17 -1.96 2.36
C VAL A 315 9.52 -2.06 0.99
N ILE A 316 9.11 -3.28 0.64
CA ILE A 316 8.49 -3.58 -0.65
C ILE A 316 6.97 -3.38 -0.53
N LEU A 317 6.38 -2.60 -1.44
CA LEU A 317 4.98 -2.19 -1.42
C LEU A 317 4.10 -3.27 -2.09
N LEU A 318 3.95 -4.39 -1.38
CA LEU A 318 3.16 -5.56 -1.81
C LEU A 318 1.71 -5.53 -1.32
N ASP A 319 0.88 -6.37 -1.96
CA ASP A 319 -0.53 -6.66 -1.61
C ASP A 319 -1.35 -5.39 -1.25
N ASN A 320 -1.31 -4.38 -2.12
CA ASN A 320 -2.02 -3.10 -1.97
C ASN A 320 -3.53 -3.23 -2.30
N GLY A 321 -4.07 -4.45 -2.36
CA GLY A 321 -5.44 -4.75 -2.79
C GLY A 321 -6.54 -4.13 -1.92
N LYS A 322 -6.24 -3.74 -0.68
CA LYS A 322 -7.21 -3.01 0.18
C LYS A 322 -7.25 -1.50 -0.06
N SER A 323 -6.45 -0.99 -0.99
CA SER A 323 -6.47 0.43 -1.38
C SER A 323 -7.71 0.83 -2.19
N PHE A 324 -7.92 2.14 -2.28
CA PHE A 324 -9.04 2.79 -2.97
C PHE A 324 -10.40 2.20 -2.57
N GLY A 325 -10.58 1.88 -1.29
CA GLY A 325 -11.86 1.38 -0.76
C GLY A 325 -12.97 2.44 -0.80
N ASN A 326 -12.65 3.66 -0.36
CA ASN A 326 -13.59 4.78 -0.24
C ASN A 326 -12.88 6.10 -0.65
N PRO A 327 -13.46 6.94 -1.53
CA PRO A 327 -12.91 8.26 -1.89
C PRO A 327 -13.34 9.39 -0.94
N TYR A 328 -14.33 9.15 -0.08
CA TYR A 328 -14.94 10.14 0.84
C TYR A 328 -14.50 9.95 2.30
N TRP A 329 -13.65 8.96 2.60
CA TRP A 329 -13.05 8.72 3.91
C TRP A 329 -11.54 8.76 3.81
N ASP A 330 -10.89 9.49 4.71
CA ASP A 330 -9.44 9.64 4.76
C ASP A 330 -8.94 9.14 6.12
N GLU A 331 -8.42 7.91 6.13
CA GLU A 331 -8.11 7.18 7.37
C GLU A 331 -6.81 7.69 8.01
N LEU A 332 -6.91 8.77 8.80
CA LEU A 332 -5.78 9.44 9.43
C LEU A 332 -4.89 8.49 10.24
N THR A 333 -5.43 7.42 10.84
CA THR A 333 -4.62 6.46 11.62
C THR A 333 -3.56 5.73 10.79
N ILE A 334 -3.62 5.76 9.45
CA ILE A 334 -2.52 5.25 8.60
C ILE A 334 -1.26 6.11 8.74
N LEU A 335 -1.38 7.42 8.96
CA LEU A 335 -0.23 8.33 9.14
C LEU A 335 0.43 8.25 10.52
N ALA A 336 0.04 7.30 11.39
CA ALA A 336 0.65 7.12 12.71
C ALA A 336 2.19 7.02 12.70
N PRO A 337 2.85 6.34 11.74
CA PRO A 337 4.32 6.36 11.65
C PRO A 337 4.88 7.76 11.39
N LEU A 338 4.18 8.61 10.63
CA LEU A 338 4.61 9.97 10.35
C LEU A 338 4.40 10.88 11.57
N TYR A 339 3.17 11.00 12.08
CA TYR A 339 2.86 11.94 13.16
C TYR A 339 3.40 11.53 14.55
N GLN A 340 3.81 10.27 14.75
CA GLN A 340 4.46 9.85 16.00
C GLN A 340 5.99 9.88 15.96
N CYS A 341 6.59 9.70 14.78
CA CYS A 341 8.04 9.73 14.65
C CYS A 341 8.57 11.10 14.27
N CYS A 342 7.77 11.91 13.57
CA CYS A 342 8.16 13.17 12.95
C CYS A 342 9.50 13.09 12.21
N ARG A 343 9.61 12.12 11.28
CA ARG A 343 10.75 11.97 10.36
C ARG A 343 10.28 11.55 8.97
N LEU A 344 10.87 12.08 7.91
CA LEU A 344 10.61 11.72 6.51
C LEU A 344 11.91 11.90 5.70
N ARG A 345 12.01 11.28 4.52
CA ARG A 345 13.11 11.59 3.58
C ARG A 345 12.92 12.96 2.97
N ARG A 346 13.99 13.77 2.86
CA ARG A 346 13.92 15.06 2.14
C ARG A 346 13.42 14.88 0.70
N THR A 347 13.97 13.90 -0.02
CA THR A 347 13.56 13.58 -1.41
C THR A 347 12.08 13.21 -1.52
N THR A 348 11.50 12.55 -0.52
CA THR A 348 10.05 12.26 -0.49
C THR A 348 9.24 13.51 -0.18
N TYR A 349 9.68 14.36 0.74
CA TYR A 349 9.04 15.65 1.02
C TYR A 349 9.00 16.57 -0.21
N GLU A 350 10.13 16.73 -0.91
CA GLU A 350 10.23 17.52 -2.13
C GLU A 350 9.35 16.96 -3.25
N ARG A 351 9.37 15.64 -3.45
CA ARG A 351 8.56 14.95 -4.47
C ARG A 351 7.05 15.05 -4.18
N LEU A 352 6.63 15.08 -2.91
CA LEU A 352 5.23 15.33 -2.53
C LEU A 352 4.83 16.77 -2.88
N TRP A 353 5.68 17.75 -2.58
CA TRP A 353 5.45 19.16 -2.93
C TRP A 353 5.31 19.39 -4.44
N THR A 354 6.08 18.68 -5.28
CA THR A 354 5.96 18.79 -6.75
C THR A 354 4.54 18.50 -7.25
N PHE A 355 3.79 17.60 -6.61
CA PHE A 355 2.47 17.14 -7.08
C PHE A 355 1.26 17.84 -6.43
N VAL A 356 1.46 18.91 -5.67
CA VAL A 356 0.36 19.63 -4.98
C VAL A 356 -0.67 20.16 -5.98
N GLY A 357 -1.90 19.64 -5.91
CA GLY A 357 -3.00 20.01 -6.80
C GLY A 357 -2.96 19.32 -8.17
N HIS A 358 -2.01 18.42 -8.41
CA HIS A 358 -1.78 17.74 -9.67
C HIS A 358 -1.70 16.21 -9.54
N LEU A 359 -1.66 15.64 -8.34
CA LEU A 359 -1.38 14.22 -8.10
C LEU A 359 -2.45 13.30 -8.71
N GLY A 360 -3.73 13.61 -8.49
CA GLY A 360 -4.85 12.84 -9.01
C GLY A 360 -4.93 12.89 -10.53
N GLN A 361 -4.77 14.08 -11.11
CA GLN A 361 -4.78 14.26 -12.57
C GLN A 361 -3.56 13.62 -13.25
N SER A 362 -2.37 13.71 -12.66
CA SER A 362 -1.17 13.02 -13.13
C SER A 362 -1.36 11.50 -13.11
N LEU A 363 -1.90 10.93 -12.02
CA LEU A 363 -2.20 9.50 -11.97
C LEU A 363 -3.26 9.10 -13.01
N LYS A 364 -4.29 9.92 -13.23
CA LYS A 364 -5.32 9.70 -14.27
C LYS A 364 -4.72 9.63 -15.67
N VAL A 365 -3.75 10.49 -15.99
CA VAL A 365 -3.02 10.45 -17.27
C VAL A 365 -2.24 9.14 -17.44
N LEU A 366 -1.62 8.61 -16.37
CA LEU A 366 -0.91 7.33 -16.41
C LEU A 366 -1.85 6.11 -16.46
N LEU A 367 -3.00 6.16 -15.80
CA LEU A 367 -3.96 5.05 -15.76
C LEU A 367 -4.84 4.96 -17.02
N ASN A 368 -4.91 6.02 -17.82
CA ASN A 368 -5.58 6.01 -19.12
C ASN A 368 -4.84 5.19 -20.21
N SER A 369 -3.58 4.78 -19.98
CA SER A 369 -2.88 3.85 -20.88
C SER A 369 -3.02 2.36 -20.49
N ASP A 370 -3.66 2.05 -19.35
CA ASP A 370 -4.00 0.67 -19.00
C ASP A 370 -5.25 0.23 -19.77
N GLN A 371 -5.28 -1.01 -20.26
CA GLN A 371 -6.41 -1.54 -21.05
C GLN A 371 -7.75 -1.59 -20.29
N LEU A 372 -7.73 -1.41 -18.96
CA LEU A 372 -8.91 -1.38 -18.09
C LEU A 372 -9.31 0.04 -17.67
N ALA A 373 -8.79 1.06 -18.36
CA ALA A 373 -9.29 2.43 -18.24
C ALA A 373 -10.83 2.47 -18.43
N PRO A 374 -11.57 3.17 -17.56
CA PRO A 374 -11.12 3.87 -16.36
C PRO A 374 -10.74 2.89 -15.22
N VAL A 375 -9.52 3.03 -14.68
CA VAL A 375 -9.03 2.19 -13.57
C VAL A 375 -9.58 2.64 -12.22
N LEU A 376 -9.64 3.95 -11.96
CA LEU A 376 -10.30 4.58 -10.81
C LEU A 376 -11.46 5.46 -11.27
N SER A 377 -12.40 5.72 -10.36
CA SER A 377 -13.44 6.72 -10.53
C SER A 377 -12.92 8.15 -10.32
N GLN A 378 -13.70 9.15 -10.74
CA GLN A 378 -13.31 10.55 -10.65
C GLN A 378 -13.04 11.00 -9.21
N ALA A 379 -13.92 10.64 -8.27
CA ALA A 379 -13.78 10.98 -6.85
C ALA A 379 -12.50 10.39 -6.20
N HIS A 380 -11.97 9.27 -6.71
CA HIS A 380 -10.70 8.74 -6.22
C HIS A 380 -9.49 9.58 -6.63
N TYR A 381 -9.50 10.19 -7.82
CA TYR A 381 -8.44 11.13 -8.21
C TYR A 381 -8.49 12.39 -7.34
N GLU A 382 -9.66 12.95 -7.11
CA GLU A 382 -9.86 14.12 -6.21
C GLU A 382 -9.44 13.82 -4.75
N SER A 383 -9.66 12.58 -4.28
CA SER A 383 -9.21 12.16 -2.94
C SER A 383 -7.68 12.16 -2.79
N LEU A 384 -6.91 11.96 -3.87
CA LEU A 384 -5.43 11.95 -3.80
C LEU A 384 -4.87 13.34 -3.51
N ASP A 385 -5.36 14.37 -4.18
CA ASP A 385 -4.91 15.75 -3.94
C ASP A 385 -5.36 16.28 -2.57
N ARG A 386 -6.55 15.89 -2.10
CA ARG A 386 -7.01 16.19 -0.73
C ARG A 386 -6.11 15.52 0.32
N ARG A 387 -5.80 14.23 0.16
CA ARG A 387 -4.91 13.47 1.06
C ARG A 387 -3.47 13.98 1.01
N LEU A 388 -2.97 14.41 -0.15
CA LEU A 388 -1.64 15.00 -0.28
C LEU A 388 -1.50 16.26 0.59
N ARG A 389 -2.52 17.12 0.63
CA ARG A 389 -2.55 18.27 1.55
C ARG A 389 -2.51 17.83 3.03
N THR A 390 -3.24 16.77 3.41
CA THR A 390 -3.16 16.25 4.80
C THR A 390 -1.75 15.72 5.13
N VAL A 391 -1.09 15.04 4.19
CA VAL A 391 0.29 14.56 4.38
C VAL A 391 1.24 15.75 4.60
N LEU A 392 1.16 16.77 3.75
CA LEU A 392 2.00 17.96 3.87
C LEU A 392 1.73 18.75 5.15
N ALA A 393 0.48 18.95 5.54
CA ALA A 393 0.12 19.55 6.83
C ALA A 393 0.60 18.71 8.03
N THR A 394 0.64 17.38 7.91
CA THR A 394 1.23 16.50 8.95
C THR A 394 2.74 16.70 9.06
N ILE A 395 3.44 16.88 7.94
CA ILE A 395 4.88 17.17 7.91
C ILE A 395 5.13 18.57 8.50
N GLU A 396 4.30 19.55 8.16
CA GLU A 396 4.41 20.93 8.65
C GLU A 396 4.17 21.05 10.16
N VAL A 397 3.20 20.31 10.72
CA VAL A 397 3.05 20.17 12.19
C VAL A 397 4.33 19.59 12.81
N CYS A 398 4.90 18.54 12.21
CA CYS A 398 6.15 17.95 12.68
C CYS A 398 7.34 18.92 12.58
N LEU A 399 7.45 19.71 11.50
CA LEU A 399 8.49 20.72 11.29
C LEU A 399 8.45 21.79 12.36
N ASN A 400 7.27 22.37 12.62
CA ASN A 400 7.09 23.41 13.62
C ASN A 400 7.33 22.91 15.06
N GLU A 401 7.04 21.64 15.36
CA GLU A 401 7.26 21.07 16.70
C GLU A 401 8.69 20.55 16.95
N ASN A 402 9.46 20.23 15.91
CA ASN A 402 10.75 19.53 16.05
C ASN A 402 11.95 20.24 15.40
N GLY A 403 11.73 21.15 14.44
CA GLY A 403 12.77 21.75 13.60
C GLY A 403 13.22 20.85 12.45
N GLU A 404 13.56 21.47 11.31
CA GLU A 404 13.77 20.77 10.03
C GLU A 404 14.79 19.62 10.11
N GLU A 405 15.96 19.85 10.70
CA GLU A 405 17.06 18.87 10.80
C GLU A 405 16.67 17.54 11.46
N LYS A 406 15.65 17.54 12.32
CA LYS A 406 15.17 16.31 12.99
C LYS A 406 14.18 15.54 12.10
N VAL A 407 13.40 16.28 11.30
CA VAL A 407 12.27 15.80 10.51
C VAL A 407 12.71 15.38 9.11
N LEU A 408 13.35 16.27 8.35
CA LEU A 408 13.81 15.98 6.99
C LEU A 408 15.17 15.31 7.05
N VAL A 409 15.19 14.03 6.75
CA VAL A 409 16.39 13.20 6.78
C VAL A 409 16.97 13.07 5.38
N ASP A 410 18.16 13.63 5.22
CA ASP A 410 19.03 13.39 4.08
C ASP A 410 19.72 12.03 4.20
N ILE A 411 19.87 11.33 3.08
CA ILE A 411 20.40 9.97 3.01
C ILE A 411 21.38 9.91 1.86
N LEU A 412 22.58 9.40 2.15
CA LEU A 412 23.67 9.13 1.22
C LEU A 412 23.49 7.76 0.54
#